data_AF-A0A140DTG3-F1
#
_entry.id   AF-A0A140DTG3-F1
#
_cell.length_a   1.000
_cell.length_b   1.000
_cell.length_c   1.000
_cell.angle_alpha   90.00
_cell.angle_beta   90.00
_cell.angle_gamma   90.00
#
_symmetry.space_group_name_H-M   'P 1'
#
loop_
_entity.id
_entity.type
_entity.pdbx_description
1 polymer ?
#
loop_
_entity_poly.entity_id
_entity_poly.type
_entity_poly.pdbx_seq_one_letter_code
_entity_poly.pdbx_strand_id
1 'polypeptide(L)'
;MNAKDVISYIHADMDKKYRLQDTTECHAAILKDWMRNDAFLPDQDVDVLRLKYDDAYMGDYEHGFHDLCFRQDMFIRYIEQAANGEEDVYFSINSFWNTKRTEANIRHLNAFVIDYDYYKIAEYADLSAAEMYQQHIRPSLVIDPTFVIDSGRGLYCIFCIDHAPYACTGLYKAIYSKLVESQERFGADPKAMLTTQVIRVPGSINSRSGRTVAVLEAKDQRYTLSELAHQFLPYTRQQVRDYKREKAKAAFGQAKKAAAGKRKANRYQSELAELESDLIALISMRNDVGITVGYREVLLYLYWERAAKTKMEEESITKKILWLNSLFTMPLTEKEALSRCRPAQNYRFLTAREKMVRKLGVTDEEQGKLKFLVNRTLRDSLRQAKSRKKARIKHKGRTAAQEARYNRRCALLKGLDQGLDLQALSQSLGVTKKTLRNDCKYILSHHAEFAAVIKAIKQTLRYTIKTLRTEETHSDYTDKEYPKCQQFDYFIRR
;
A
#
# COMPACT_ATOMS: atom_id res chain seq x y z
N MET A 1 25.60 8.47 -34.60
CA MET A 1 24.77 9.10 -33.55
C MET A 1 25.72 9.73 -32.54
N ASN A 2 25.52 10.99 -32.15
CA ASN A 2 26.46 11.69 -31.25
C ASN A 2 26.12 11.44 -29.77
N ALA A 3 26.94 11.95 -28.85
CA ALA A 3 26.76 11.77 -27.40
C ALA A 3 25.41 12.25 -26.89
N LYS A 4 24.98 13.44 -27.35
CA LYS A 4 23.71 14.05 -26.97
C LYS A 4 22.53 13.20 -27.38
N ASP A 5 22.53 12.67 -28.60
CA ASP A 5 21.44 11.84 -29.11
C ASP A 5 21.29 10.57 -28.25
N VAL A 6 22.41 9.87 -27.99
CA VAL A 6 22.42 8.63 -27.19
C VAL A 6 21.94 8.90 -25.76
N ILE A 7 22.51 9.93 -25.12
CA ILE A 7 22.24 10.21 -23.70
C ILE A 7 20.84 10.81 -23.52
N SER A 8 20.38 11.67 -24.44
CA SER A 8 19.00 12.15 -24.45
C SER A 8 18.01 11.01 -24.66
N TYR A 9 18.37 10.01 -25.48
CA TYR A 9 17.58 8.81 -25.60
C TYR A 9 17.56 8.04 -24.27
N ILE A 10 18.70 7.72 -23.65
CA ILE A 10 18.70 7.02 -22.36
C ILE A 10 17.86 7.77 -21.31
N HIS A 11 17.97 9.10 -21.25
CA HIS A 11 17.31 9.96 -20.27
C HIS A 11 16.05 10.70 -20.79
N ALA A 12 15.28 10.09 -21.71
CA ALA A 12 14.20 10.77 -22.44
C ALA A 12 13.11 11.44 -21.58
N ASP A 13 12.97 11.06 -20.30
CA ASP A 13 11.92 11.53 -19.40
C ASP A 13 12.47 12.23 -18.14
N MET A 14 13.67 12.82 -18.23
CA MET A 14 14.32 13.46 -17.09
C MET A 14 13.66 14.80 -16.68
N ASP A 15 13.02 15.51 -17.61
CA ASP A 15 12.21 16.71 -17.35
C ASP A 15 10.86 16.41 -16.69
N LYS A 16 10.33 15.19 -16.86
CA LYS A 16 9.01 14.84 -16.33
C LYS A 16 9.00 14.94 -14.81
N LYS A 17 7.97 15.60 -14.26
CA LYS A 17 7.70 15.69 -12.82
C LYS A 17 6.83 14.53 -12.34
N TYR A 18 7.02 14.06 -11.11
CA TYR A 18 6.23 12.95 -10.57
C TYR A 18 4.77 13.34 -10.32
N ARG A 19 4.53 14.60 -9.90
CA ARG A 19 3.22 15.27 -9.91
C ARG A 19 3.35 16.61 -10.62
N LEU A 20 2.26 17.07 -11.22
CA LEU A 20 2.18 18.39 -11.89
C LEU A 20 2.65 19.56 -11.00
N GLN A 21 2.46 19.42 -9.68
CA GLN A 21 2.82 20.42 -8.67
C GLN A 21 4.21 20.22 -8.05
N ASP A 22 4.93 19.17 -8.41
CA ASP A 22 6.27 18.95 -7.85
C ASP A 22 7.23 20.02 -8.38
N THR A 23 8.08 20.54 -7.50
CA THR A 23 9.15 21.49 -7.86
C THR A 23 10.47 20.80 -8.12
N THR A 24 10.59 19.52 -7.73
CA THR A 24 11.80 18.72 -7.86
C THR A 24 11.96 18.15 -9.27
N GLU A 25 13.02 18.61 -9.94
CA GLU A 25 13.46 18.12 -11.24
C GLU A 25 14.42 16.93 -11.07
N CYS A 26 14.50 16.07 -12.08
CA CYS A 26 15.35 14.89 -12.04
C CYS A 26 16.79 15.29 -12.35
N HIS A 27 17.75 14.62 -11.72
CA HIS A 27 19.17 14.90 -11.90
C HIS A 27 19.88 13.68 -12.52
N ALA A 28 20.93 13.90 -13.29
CA ALA A 28 21.87 12.85 -13.72
C ALA A 28 23.30 13.30 -13.42
N ALA A 29 24.16 12.32 -13.12
CA ALA A 29 25.52 12.57 -12.69
C ALA A 29 26.49 12.57 -13.87
N ILE A 30 27.46 13.48 -13.82
CA ILE A 30 28.70 13.43 -14.59
C ILE A 30 29.83 13.20 -13.59
N LEU A 31 30.67 12.20 -13.87
CA LEU A 31 31.85 11.88 -13.07
C LEU A 31 33.09 12.13 -13.93
N LYS A 32 34.00 12.96 -13.44
CA LYS A 32 35.31 13.25 -14.05
C LYS A 32 36.25 13.83 -12.98
N ASP A 33 37.50 14.04 -13.37
CA ASP A 33 38.40 14.92 -12.62
C ASP A 33 38.03 16.38 -12.90
N TRP A 34 37.37 17.04 -11.95
CA TRP A 34 36.98 18.45 -12.09
C TRP A 34 38.14 19.41 -11.82
N MET A 35 39.26 18.92 -11.31
CA MET A 35 40.42 19.71 -10.90
C MET A 35 41.55 19.73 -11.92
N ARG A 36 41.39 19.02 -13.04
CA ARG A 36 42.39 18.95 -14.10
C ARG A 36 42.50 20.30 -14.82
N ASN A 37 43.72 20.77 -15.07
CA ASN A 37 43.99 22.15 -15.51
C ASN A 37 43.40 22.53 -16.88
N ASP A 38 43.17 21.55 -17.76
CA ASP A 38 42.59 21.71 -19.10
C ASP A 38 41.10 21.32 -19.16
N ALA A 39 40.53 20.91 -18.02
CA ALA A 39 39.15 20.44 -17.93
C ALA A 39 38.18 21.62 -17.98
N PHE A 40 37.06 21.46 -18.72
CA PHE A 40 35.97 22.43 -18.58
C PHE A 40 35.35 22.34 -17.18
N LEU A 41 34.93 23.50 -16.65
CA LEU A 41 34.22 23.64 -15.38
C LEU A 41 32.75 24.01 -15.62
N PRO A 42 31.82 23.60 -14.74
CA PRO A 42 30.44 24.04 -14.79
C PRO A 42 30.30 25.55 -14.55
N ASP A 43 29.34 26.19 -15.22
CA ASP A 43 29.02 27.63 -15.06
C ASP A 43 28.34 27.97 -13.72
N GLN A 44 27.80 26.96 -13.00
CA GLN A 44 27.21 27.18 -11.68
C GLN A 44 28.33 27.33 -10.64
N ASP A 45 28.08 28.09 -9.56
CA ASP A 45 28.88 28.07 -8.32
C ASP A 45 28.80 26.67 -7.69
N VAL A 46 29.40 25.69 -8.36
CA VAL A 46 29.82 24.46 -7.74
C VAL A 46 30.96 24.89 -6.84
N ASP A 47 30.80 24.74 -5.54
CA ASP A 47 31.84 25.06 -4.59
C ASP A 47 32.96 24.01 -4.74
N VAL A 48 33.74 24.14 -5.82
CA VAL A 48 34.87 23.29 -6.17
C VAL A 48 35.93 23.37 -5.04
N LEU A 49 35.94 24.50 -4.30
CA LEU A 49 36.73 24.67 -3.07
C LEU A 49 36.23 23.80 -1.91
N ARG A 50 34.92 23.55 -1.80
CA ARG A 50 34.36 22.60 -0.82
C ARG A 50 34.71 21.15 -1.14
N LEU A 51 34.76 20.77 -2.42
CA LEU A 51 35.29 19.47 -2.85
C LEU A 51 36.78 19.34 -2.47
N LYS A 52 37.58 20.39 -2.68
CA LYS A 52 38.96 20.51 -2.19
C LYS A 52 39.09 20.34 -0.66
N TYR A 53 38.14 20.88 0.10
CA TYR A 53 38.13 20.82 1.58
C TYR A 53 37.73 19.43 2.10
N ASP A 54 36.77 18.77 1.44
CA ASP A 54 36.36 17.40 1.77
C ASP A 54 37.49 16.40 1.42
N ASP A 55 38.23 16.62 0.32
CA ASP A 55 39.40 15.81 -0.06
C ASP A 55 40.60 16.03 0.88
N ALA A 56 40.87 17.26 1.31
CA ALA A 56 41.99 17.57 2.21
C ALA A 56 41.88 16.89 3.60
N TYR A 57 40.68 16.41 3.99
CA TYR A 57 40.45 15.62 5.21
C TYR A 57 40.42 14.10 4.97
N MET A 58 40.47 13.65 3.72
CA MET A 58 40.51 12.23 3.32
C MET A 58 41.95 11.89 2.92
N GLY A 59 42.74 11.38 3.86
CA GLY A 59 44.16 11.10 3.68
C GLY A 59 44.51 10.29 2.41
N ASP A 60 45.67 10.62 1.83
CA ASP A 60 46.46 9.90 0.83
C ASP A 60 45.79 9.41 -0.47
N TYR A 61 44.59 9.89 -0.82
CA TYR A 61 44.01 9.64 -2.15
C TYR A 61 44.37 10.77 -3.12
N GLU A 62 45.40 10.54 -3.93
CA GLU A 62 45.52 11.19 -5.25
C GLU A 62 44.21 10.94 -6.02
N HIS A 63 43.50 11.99 -6.44
CA HIS A 63 42.63 12.13 -7.64
C HIS A 63 41.37 12.96 -7.34
N GLY A 64 41.17 14.07 -8.08
CA GLY A 64 40.01 14.99 -8.00
C GLY A 64 38.73 14.45 -8.66
N PHE A 65 38.53 13.13 -8.63
CA PHE A 65 37.46 12.44 -9.36
C PHE A 65 36.15 12.45 -8.57
N HIS A 66 35.22 13.33 -8.96
CA HIS A 66 33.97 13.52 -8.23
C HIS A 66 32.75 13.49 -9.14
N ASP A 67 31.62 13.04 -8.62
CA ASP A 67 30.36 13.08 -9.35
C ASP A 67 29.56 14.34 -9.01
N LEU A 68 29.21 15.09 -10.06
CA LEU A 68 28.29 16.22 -9.97
C LEU A 68 26.99 15.87 -10.66
N CYS A 69 25.88 16.12 -9.98
CA CYS A 69 24.54 15.83 -10.48
C CYS A 69 23.86 17.10 -10.99
N PHE A 70 23.38 17.07 -12.23
CA PHE A 70 22.80 18.20 -12.93
C PHE A 70 21.37 17.93 -13.37
N ARG A 71 20.55 18.98 -13.45
CA ARG A 71 19.25 18.96 -14.14
C ARG A 71 19.45 18.75 -15.64
N GLN A 72 18.40 18.39 -16.37
CA GLN A 72 18.51 17.93 -17.76
C GLN A 72 19.14 18.92 -18.72
N ASP A 73 18.75 20.19 -18.64
CA ASP A 73 19.32 21.28 -19.43
C ASP A 73 20.85 21.35 -19.29
N MET A 74 21.34 21.40 -18.05
CA MET A 74 22.76 21.50 -17.75
C MET A 74 23.50 20.18 -18.01
N PHE A 75 22.87 19.05 -17.69
CA PHE A 75 23.44 17.73 -17.94
C PHE A 75 23.74 17.53 -19.42
N ILE A 76 22.76 17.75 -20.31
CA ILE A 76 22.97 17.58 -21.75
C ILE A 76 24.01 18.56 -22.28
N ARG A 77 23.99 19.82 -21.83
CA ARG A 77 24.99 20.83 -22.23
C ARG A 77 26.41 20.40 -21.87
N TYR A 78 26.64 19.90 -20.66
CA TYR A 78 27.98 19.47 -20.22
C TYR A 78 28.40 18.15 -20.85
N ILE A 79 27.47 17.27 -21.19
CA ILE A 79 27.74 16.08 -22.01
C ILE A 79 28.24 16.48 -23.40
N GLU A 80 27.62 17.47 -24.05
CA GLU A 80 28.07 17.97 -25.36
C GLU A 80 29.50 18.54 -25.28
N GLN A 81 29.82 19.27 -24.22
CA GLN A 81 31.19 19.77 -23.99
C GLN A 81 32.18 18.62 -23.79
N ALA A 82 31.83 17.65 -22.95
CA ALA A 82 32.71 16.53 -22.62
C ALA A 82 32.95 15.59 -23.81
N ALA A 83 31.99 15.48 -24.72
CA ALA A 83 32.13 14.70 -25.94
C ALA A 83 33.16 15.27 -26.93
N ASN A 84 33.70 16.48 -26.69
CA ASN A 84 34.71 17.12 -27.54
C ASN A 84 36.13 16.88 -27.01
N GLY A 85 36.49 15.63 -26.75
CA GLY A 85 37.87 15.25 -26.40
C GLY A 85 38.24 15.37 -24.93
N GLU A 86 37.28 15.54 -24.02
CA GLU A 86 37.55 15.43 -22.59
C GLU A 86 37.99 13.99 -22.26
N GLU A 87 39.01 13.82 -21.42
CA GLU A 87 39.46 12.48 -21.04
C GLU A 87 38.74 12.01 -19.78
N ASP A 88 38.45 10.72 -19.73
CA ASP A 88 37.89 10.07 -18.55
C ASP A 88 36.64 10.75 -17.97
N VAL A 89 35.72 11.17 -18.84
CA VAL A 89 34.39 11.60 -18.41
C VAL A 89 33.37 10.47 -18.50
N TYR A 90 32.52 10.37 -17.49
CA TYR A 90 31.48 9.36 -17.36
C TYR A 90 30.15 10.01 -17.05
N PHE A 91 29.06 9.32 -17.39
CA PHE A 91 27.69 9.74 -17.05
C PHE A 91 26.93 8.60 -16.38
N SER A 92 26.02 8.93 -15.47
CA SER A 92 25.15 7.94 -14.81
C SER A 92 24.05 7.44 -15.74
N ILE A 93 23.83 6.13 -15.78
CA ILE A 93 22.74 5.53 -16.57
C ILE A 93 21.37 5.88 -16.00
N ASN A 94 21.22 5.78 -14.70
CA ASN A 94 19.97 6.05 -14.00
C ASN A 94 19.98 7.47 -13.44
N SER A 95 18.79 8.04 -13.26
CA SER A 95 18.62 9.43 -12.79
C SER A 95 18.11 9.49 -11.36
N PHE A 96 18.31 10.62 -10.68
CA PHE A 96 18.18 10.81 -9.24
C PHE A 96 17.21 11.93 -8.85
N TRP A 97 16.68 11.86 -7.64
CA TRP A 97 15.76 12.85 -7.05
C TRP A 97 16.45 14.16 -6.67
N ASN A 98 17.73 14.10 -6.35
CA ASN A 98 18.52 15.22 -5.87
C ASN A 98 19.96 15.09 -6.37
N THR A 99 20.83 15.99 -5.93
CA THR A 99 22.21 16.08 -6.38
C THR A 99 23.15 15.02 -5.77
N LYS A 100 22.62 14.02 -5.04
CA LYS A 100 23.42 12.96 -4.42
C LYS A 100 23.18 11.63 -5.13
N ARG A 101 24.18 11.13 -5.86
CA ARG A 101 24.16 9.84 -6.56
C ARG A 101 24.22 8.68 -5.57
N THR A 102 23.07 8.29 -5.04
CA THR A 102 22.95 7.11 -4.17
C THR A 102 21.78 6.25 -4.62
N GLU A 103 21.81 4.96 -4.29
CA GLU A 103 20.71 4.05 -4.64
C GLU A 103 19.38 4.54 -4.04
N ALA A 104 19.40 5.07 -2.82
CA ALA A 104 18.22 5.61 -2.15
C ALA A 104 17.62 6.84 -2.86
N ASN A 105 18.42 7.56 -3.64
CA ASN A 105 18.00 8.74 -4.38
C ASN A 105 17.65 8.45 -5.84
N ILE A 106 17.67 7.20 -6.29
CA ILE A 106 17.24 6.87 -7.66
C ILE A 106 15.81 7.35 -7.85
N ARG A 107 15.58 7.99 -8.99
CA ARG A 107 14.28 8.48 -9.43
C ARG A 107 13.78 7.65 -10.60
N HIS A 108 14.57 7.59 -11.66
CA HIS A 108 14.27 6.84 -12.87
C HIS A 108 15.34 5.80 -13.14
N LEU A 109 14.92 4.55 -13.26
CA LEU A 109 15.70 3.46 -13.85
C LEU A 109 15.50 3.56 -15.37
N ASN A 110 16.57 3.77 -16.13
CA ASN A 110 16.50 4.15 -17.54
C ASN A 110 17.00 3.06 -18.50
N ALA A 111 18.00 2.28 -18.11
CA ALA A 111 18.58 1.24 -18.95
C ALA A 111 19.33 0.19 -18.11
N PHE A 112 19.59 -0.96 -18.72
CA PHE A 112 20.57 -1.94 -18.26
C PHE A 112 21.84 -1.80 -19.08
N VAL A 113 23.01 -1.95 -18.47
CA VAL A 113 24.29 -1.92 -19.18
C VAL A 113 25.11 -3.15 -18.87
N ILE A 114 25.51 -3.89 -19.90
CA ILE A 114 26.50 -4.94 -19.75
C ILE A 114 27.84 -4.35 -20.16
N ASP A 115 28.78 -4.32 -19.22
CA ASP A 115 30.16 -3.88 -19.44
C ASP A 115 31.03 -5.10 -19.72
N TYR A 116 31.58 -5.19 -20.92
CA TYR A 116 32.39 -6.32 -21.37
C TYR A 116 33.88 -5.95 -21.32
N ASP A 117 34.56 -6.43 -20.29
CA ASP A 117 36.01 -6.38 -20.15
C ASP A 117 36.67 -7.56 -20.87
N TYR A 118 36.25 -7.84 -22.11
CA TYR A 118 36.68 -9.00 -22.88
C TYR A 118 38.20 -9.01 -23.10
N TYR A 119 38.85 -7.84 -23.11
CA TYR A 119 40.30 -7.71 -23.26
C TYR A 119 41.11 -8.37 -22.13
N LYS A 120 40.48 -8.70 -20.99
CA LYS A 120 41.10 -9.45 -19.89
C LYS A 120 41.13 -10.96 -20.15
N ILE A 121 40.39 -11.43 -21.16
CA ILE A 121 40.30 -12.84 -21.55
C ILE A 121 41.25 -13.06 -22.72
N ALA A 122 42.23 -13.94 -22.54
CA ALA A 122 43.28 -14.18 -23.54
C ALA A 122 42.74 -14.56 -24.93
N GLU A 123 41.63 -15.29 -24.99
CA GLU A 123 40.95 -15.67 -26.26
C GLU A 123 40.46 -14.46 -27.07
N TYR A 124 40.11 -13.36 -26.40
CA TYR A 124 39.48 -12.19 -27.01
C TYR A 124 40.35 -10.93 -26.98
N ALA A 125 41.54 -11.00 -26.39
CA ALA A 125 42.39 -9.85 -26.08
C ALA A 125 42.78 -9.02 -27.33
N ASP A 126 42.95 -9.68 -28.47
CA ASP A 126 43.38 -9.06 -29.73
C ASP A 126 42.20 -8.60 -30.61
N LEU A 127 40.95 -8.89 -30.22
CA LEU A 127 39.78 -8.50 -30.99
C LEU A 127 39.45 -7.01 -30.80
N SER A 128 39.10 -6.33 -31.89
CA SER A 128 38.46 -5.02 -31.77
C SER A 128 37.06 -5.14 -31.15
N ALA A 129 36.56 -4.06 -30.56
CA ALA A 129 35.22 -4.05 -29.96
C ALA A 129 34.13 -4.40 -30.98
N ALA A 130 34.31 -3.97 -32.24
CA ALA A 130 33.39 -4.30 -33.33
C ALA A 130 33.43 -5.80 -33.68
N GLU A 131 34.61 -6.41 -33.76
CA GLU A 131 34.76 -7.85 -34.01
C GLU A 131 34.19 -8.67 -32.86
N MET A 132 34.54 -8.33 -31.61
CA MET A 132 34.00 -9.00 -30.43
C MET A 132 32.47 -8.93 -30.39
N TYR A 133 31.89 -7.76 -30.69
CA TYR A 133 30.44 -7.62 -30.74
C TYR A 133 29.82 -8.49 -31.82
N GLN A 134 30.27 -8.39 -33.07
CA GLN A 134 29.62 -9.06 -34.21
C GLN A 134 29.81 -10.58 -34.19
N GLN A 135 30.99 -11.06 -33.79
CA GLN A 135 31.36 -12.48 -33.89
C GLN A 135 30.93 -13.28 -32.65
N HIS A 136 30.93 -12.68 -31.45
CA HIS A 136 30.74 -13.42 -30.20
C HIS A 136 29.53 -12.96 -29.39
N ILE A 137 29.43 -11.65 -29.10
CA ILE A 137 28.40 -11.13 -28.20
C ILE A 137 27.02 -11.14 -28.86
N ARG A 138 26.88 -10.52 -30.04
CA ARG A 138 25.58 -10.38 -30.73
C ARG A 138 24.88 -11.73 -30.97
N PRO A 139 25.54 -12.80 -31.45
CA PRO A 139 24.89 -14.10 -31.62
C PRO A 139 24.47 -14.77 -30.30
N SER A 140 25.05 -14.34 -29.17
CA SER A 140 24.76 -14.90 -27.85
C SER A 140 23.61 -14.21 -27.12
N LEU A 141 23.26 -12.99 -27.54
CA LEU A 141 22.23 -12.19 -26.89
C LEU A 141 20.84 -12.67 -27.33
N VAL A 142 19.95 -12.82 -26.36
CA VAL A 142 18.55 -13.24 -26.62
C VAL A 142 17.67 -12.07 -27.05
N ILE A 143 18.10 -10.85 -26.74
CA ILE A 143 17.47 -9.60 -27.15
C ILE A 143 18.52 -8.65 -27.69
N ASP A 144 18.13 -7.77 -28.60
CA ASP A 144 19.06 -6.81 -29.20
C ASP A 144 19.35 -5.63 -28.27
N PRO A 145 20.60 -5.16 -28.17
CA PRO A 145 20.91 -3.92 -27.46
C PRO A 145 20.33 -2.72 -28.20
N THR A 146 19.93 -1.69 -27.45
CA THR A 146 19.57 -0.37 -27.98
C THR A 146 20.82 0.34 -28.50
N PHE A 147 21.91 0.30 -27.72
CA PHE A 147 23.20 0.89 -28.09
C PHE A 147 24.33 -0.09 -27.82
N VAL A 148 25.34 -0.03 -28.69
CA VAL A 148 26.64 -0.67 -28.47
C VAL A 148 27.72 0.39 -28.57
N ILE A 149 28.56 0.46 -27.55
CA ILE A 149 29.57 1.53 -27.41
C ILE A 149 30.95 0.89 -27.19
N ASP A 150 31.92 1.19 -28.06
CA ASP A 150 33.34 0.92 -27.83
C ASP A 150 33.83 1.85 -26.73
N SER A 151 34.25 1.29 -25.59
CA SER A 151 34.75 2.07 -24.44
C SER A 151 36.22 2.51 -24.61
N GLY A 152 36.86 2.13 -25.71
CA GLY A 152 38.27 2.31 -26.02
C GLY A 152 39.14 1.13 -25.60
N ARG A 153 38.59 0.13 -24.88
CA ARG A 153 39.28 -1.11 -24.45
C ARG A 153 38.34 -2.31 -24.41
N GLY A 154 37.12 -2.10 -23.92
CA GLY A 154 36.04 -3.07 -23.90
C GLY A 154 34.86 -2.51 -24.69
N LEU A 155 33.65 -2.97 -24.37
CA LEU A 155 32.43 -2.38 -24.92
C LEU A 155 31.25 -2.46 -23.96
N TYR A 156 30.28 -1.56 -24.16
CA TYR A 156 29.01 -1.55 -23.45
C TYR A 156 27.89 -2.01 -24.38
N CYS A 157 27.05 -2.94 -23.94
CA CYS A 157 25.72 -3.16 -24.52
C CYS A 157 24.66 -2.54 -23.60
N ILE A 158 23.89 -1.60 -24.13
CA ILE A 158 22.87 -0.85 -23.40
C ILE A 158 21.49 -1.27 -23.86
N PHE A 159 20.64 -1.68 -22.92
CA PHE A 159 19.23 -2.03 -23.16
C PHE A 159 18.36 -0.96 -22.49
N CYS A 160 17.91 0.01 -23.29
CA CYS A 160 17.07 1.10 -22.79
C CYS A 160 15.68 0.59 -22.45
N ILE A 161 15.12 1.12 -21.36
CA ILE A 161 13.74 0.84 -20.98
C ILE A 161 12.85 2.07 -21.06
N ASP A 162 11.54 1.84 -21.10
CA ASP A 162 10.60 2.82 -20.58
C ASP A 162 10.93 3.03 -19.11
N HIS A 163 11.23 4.27 -18.73
CA HIS A 163 11.78 4.56 -17.42
C HIS A 163 10.89 3.97 -16.32
N ALA A 164 11.51 3.41 -15.29
CA ALA A 164 10.79 2.80 -14.17
C ALA A 164 11.08 3.54 -12.86
N PRO A 165 10.10 3.63 -11.95
CA PRO A 165 10.30 4.28 -10.66
C PRO A 165 11.21 3.44 -9.76
N TYR A 166 11.83 4.07 -8.76
CA TYR A 166 12.62 3.41 -7.72
C TYR A 166 11.94 2.21 -7.04
N ALA A 167 10.60 2.19 -6.96
CA ALA A 167 9.87 1.06 -6.41
C ALA A 167 10.13 -0.28 -7.17
N CYS A 168 10.64 -0.19 -8.40
CA CYS A 168 10.98 -1.33 -9.24
C CYS A 168 12.43 -1.82 -9.09
N THR A 169 13.28 -1.20 -8.25
CA THR A 169 14.71 -1.56 -8.09
C THR A 169 14.93 -3.04 -7.80
N GLY A 170 14.07 -3.67 -6.99
CA GLY A 170 14.18 -5.11 -6.72
C GLY A 170 13.96 -6.00 -7.95
N LEU A 171 13.00 -5.63 -8.81
CA LEU A 171 12.76 -6.34 -10.08
C LEU A 171 13.89 -6.05 -11.07
N TYR A 172 14.32 -4.80 -11.17
CA TYR A 172 15.44 -4.37 -11.99
C TYR A 172 16.70 -5.18 -11.67
N LYS A 173 17.13 -5.24 -10.39
CA LYS A 173 18.31 -6.02 -9.99
C LYS A 173 18.19 -7.52 -10.32
N ALA A 174 17.00 -8.11 -10.16
CA ALA A 174 16.78 -9.51 -10.50
C ALA A 174 16.94 -9.79 -12.00
N ILE A 175 16.41 -8.91 -12.86
CA ILE A 175 16.59 -8.99 -14.31
C ILE A 175 18.06 -8.79 -14.65
N TYR A 176 18.69 -7.77 -14.08
CA TYR A 176 20.07 -7.41 -14.36
C TYR A 176 21.05 -8.55 -14.04
N SER A 177 20.87 -9.20 -12.89
CA SER A 177 21.64 -10.38 -12.49
C SER A 177 21.58 -11.47 -13.55
N LYS A 178 20.38 -11.83 -14.02
CA LYS A 178 20.22 -12.86 -15.05
C LYS A 178 20.80 -12.47 -16.40
N LEU A 179 20.67 -11.19 -16.76
CA LEU A 179 21.25 -10.65 -17.98
C LEU A 179 22.78 -10.74 -17.97
N VAL A 180 23.45 -10.30 -16.90
CA VAL A 180 24.92 -10.34 -16.78
C VAL A 180 25.44 -11.77 -16.61
N GLU A 181 24.79 -12.59 -15.78
CA GLU A 181 25.12 -14.02 -15.62
C GLU A 181 25.16 -14.75 -16.97
N SER A 182 24.23 -14.42 -17.88
CA SER A 182 24.17 -15.03 -19.22
C SER A 182 25.35 -14.64 -20.14
N GLN A 183 26.16 -13.66 -19.75
CA GLN A 183 27.19 -13.03 -20.56
C GLN A 183 28.59 -13.08 -19.91
N GLU A 184 28.74 -13.66 -18.72
CA GLU A 184 30.01 -13.74 -17.96
C GLU A 184 31.17 -14.30 -18.79
N ARG A 185 30.91 -15.30 -19.63
CA ARG A 185 31.95 -15.93 -20.49
C ARG A 185 32.63 -14.96 -21.47
N PHE A 186 32.02 -13.81 -21.74
CA PHE A 186 32.55 -12.78 -22.64
C PHE A 186 33.17 -11.60 -21.88
N GLY A 187 33.38 -11.72 -20.57
CA GLY A 187 34.01 -10.70 -19.73
C GLY A 187 33.02 -9.73 -19.08
N ALA A 188 31.74 -10.09 -19.01
CA ALA A 188 30.77 -9.33 -18.22
C ALA A 188 31.02 -9.55 -16.72
N ASP A 189 31.24 -8.49 -15.94
CA ASP A 189 31.50 -8.57 -14.50
C ASP A 189 30.21 -8.32 -13.67
N PRO A 190 29.72 -9.31 -12.89
CA PRO A 190 28.60 -9.12 -11.96
C PRO A 190 28.81 -7.96 -10.96
N LYS A 191 30.06 -7.61 -10.62
CA LYS A 191 30.35 -6.50 -9.71
C LYS A 191 30.06 -5.13 -10.33
N ALA A 192 29.95 -5.04 -11.65
CA ALA A 192 29.62 -3.80 -12.36
C ALA A 192 28.12 -3.46 -12.34
N MET A 193 27.25 -4.32 -11.78
CA MET A 193 25.78 -4.17 -11.75
C MET A 193 25.26 -3.14 -10.73
N LEU A 194 25.96 -2.03 -10.57
CA LEU A 194 25.54 -0.96 -9.66
C LEU A 194 24.29 -0.26 -10.20
N THR A 195 23.26 -0.10 -9.37
CA THR A 195 22.07 0.68 -9.78
C THR A 195 22.41 2.15 -10.06
N THR A 196 23.55 2.63 -9.56
CA THR A 196 24.11 3.97 -9.78
C THR A 196 25.25 3.99 -10.80
N GLN A 197 25.38 2.94 -11.62
CA GLN A 197 26.48 2.77 -12.57
C GLN A 197 26.64 3.99 -13.47
N VAL A 198 27.91 4.29 -13.74
CA VAL A 198 28.36 5.31 -14.68
C VAL A 198 29.13 4.63 -15.80
N ILE A 199 29.01 5.13 -17.02
CA ILE A 199 29.81 4.69 -18.17
C ILE A 199 30.39 5.88 -18.91
N ARG A 200 31.41 5.64 -19.74
CA ARG A 200 32.09 6.72 -20.47
C ARG A 200 31.17 7.44 -21.45
N VAL A 201 31.34 8.75 -21.56
CA VAL A 201 30.57 9.57 -22.51
C VAL A 201 31.03 9.28 -23.95
N PRO A 202 30.14 8.93 -24.88
CA PRO A 202 30.52 8.81 -26.30
C PRO A 202 31.19 10.09 -26.81
N GLY A 203 32.25 9.97 -27.60
CA GLY A 203 33.07 11.09 -28.07
C GLY A 203 34.19 11.52 -27.11
N SER A 204 34.16 11.10 -25.84
CA SER A 204 35.26 11.35 -24.90
C SER A 204 36.47 10.46 -25.20
N ILE A 205 37.60 10.76 -24.56
CA ILE A 205 38.83 9.97 -24.68
C ILE A 205 38.98 9.05 -23.47
N ASN A 206 39.35 7.79 -23.70
CA ASN A 206 39.80 6.88 -22.65
C ASN A 206 41.31 7.01 -22.48
N SER A 207 41.78 7.66 -21.41
CA SER A 207 43.21 7.93 -21.20
C SER A 207 44.08 6.65 -21.18
N ARG A 208 43.51 5.52 -20.76
CA ARG A 208 44.21 4.23 -20.67
C ARG A 208 44.55 3.61 -22.02
N SER A 209 43.87 4.02 -23.10
CA SER A 209 44.15 3.53 -24.45
C SER A 209 44.35 4.65 -25.48
N GLY A 210 44.08 5.91 -25.12
CA GLY A 210 44.09 7.05 -26.03
C GLY A 210 42.98 7.01 -27.09
N ARG A 211 42.07 6.04 -27.04
CA ARG A 211 41.00 5.88 -28.03
C ARG A 211 39.78 6.72 -27.68
N THR A 212 39.12 7.21 -28.72
CA THR A 212 37.81 7.87 -28.58
C THR A 212 36.73 6.82 -28.34
N VAL A 213 35.84 7.10 -27.39
CA VAL A 213 34.67 6.27 -27.10
C VAL A 213 33.68 6.40 -28.25
N ALA A 214 33.34 5.31 -28.92
CA ALA A 214 32.59 5.35 -30.17
C ALA A 214 31.30 4.54 -30.11
N VAL A 215 30.22 5.05 -30.71
CA VAL A 215 28.96 4.31 -30.88
C VAL A 215 29.11 3.36 -32.06
N LEU A 216 29.07 2.05 -31.80
CA LEU A 216 29.19 1.00 -32.82
C LEU A 216 27.83 0.65 -33.44
N GLU A 217 26.77 0.64 -32.64
CA GLU A 217 25.39 0.37 -33.11
C GLU A 217 24.40 1.22 -32.30
N ALA A 218 23.35 1.68 -32.97
CA ALA A 218 22.23 2.41 -32.38
C ALA A 218 20.92 1.97 -33.02
N LYS A 219 19.94 1.59 -32.20
CA LYS A 219 18.60 1.16 -32.60
C LYS A 219 17.56 1.99 -31.84
N ASP A 220 16.48 2.37 -32.54
CA ASP A 220 15.32 3.00 -31.92
C ASP A 220 14.41 1.93 -31.27
N GLN A 221 14.90 1.36 -30.17
CA GLN A 221 14.21 0.31 -29.42
C GLN A 221 14.25 0.60 -27.92
N ARG A 222 13.08 0.47 -27.27
CA ARG A 222 12.96 0.41 -25.81
C ARG A 222 12.28 -0.86 -25.38
N TYR A 223 12.59 -1.29 -24.18
CA TYR A 223 11.91 -2.40 -23.53
C TYR A 223 11.10 -1.92 -22.33
N THR A 224 10.06 -2.64 -21.97
CA THR A 224 9.46 -2.48 -20.65
C THR A 224 10.16 -3.43 -19.66
N LEU A 225 10.25 -3.05 -18.38
CA LEU A 225 10.71 -3.98 -17.34
C LEU A 225 9.91 -5.29 -17.35
N SER A 226 8.66 -5.27 -17.80
CA SER A 226 7.87 -6.49 -17.82
C SER A 226 8.18 -7.42 -18.98
N GLU A 227 8.58 -6.91 -20.14
CA GLU A 227 9.07 -7.74 -21.24
C GLU A 227 10.37 -8.42 -20.83
N LEU A 228 11.30 -7.65 -20.27
CA LEU A 228 12.56 -8.19 -19.77
C LEU A 228 12.34 -9.19 -18.63
N ALA A 229 11.42 -8.92 -17.70
CA ALA A 229 11.07 -9.88 -16.65
C ALA A 229 10.54 -11.20 -17.24
N HIS A 230 9.70 -11.14 -18.27
CA HIS A 230 9.18 -12.34 -18.94
C HIS A 230 10.29 -13.12 -19.66
N GLN A 231 11.25 -12.41 -20.22
CA GLN A 231 12.35 -13.01 -20.97
C GLN A 231 13.40 -13.67 -20.06
N PHE A 232 13.76 -13.03 -18.94
CA PHE A 232 14.92 -13.44 -18.13
C PHE A 232 14.57 -14.09 -16.79
N LEU A 233 13.36 -13.91 -16.26
CA LEU A 233 12.98 -14.46 -14.95
C LEU A 233 12.14 -15.74 -15.09
N PRO A 234 12.30 -16.71 -14.18
CA PRO A 234 11.64 -18.02 -14.29
C PRO A 234 10.16 -18.03 -13.86
N TYR A 235 9.56 -16.86 -13.64
CA TYR A 235 8.21 -16.75 -13.08
C TYR A 235 7.27 -15.99 -14.02
N THR A 236 6.16 -16.62 -14.35
CA THR A 236 5.08 -15.98 -15.11
C THR A 236 4.36 -14.93 -14.26
N ARG A 237 3.74 -13.94 -14.93
CA ARG A 237 2.89 -12.93 -14.26
C ARG A 237 1.77 -13.59 -13.43
N GLN A 238 1.25 -14.74 -13.88
CA GLN A 238 0.19 -15.46 -13.18
C GLN A 238 0.71 -16.08 -11.87
N GLN A 239 1.86 -16.76 -11.90
CA GLN A 239 2.50 -17.30 -10.69
C GLN A 239 2.79 -16.20 -9.65
N VAL A 240 3.28 -15.03 -10.09
CA VAL A 240 3.53 -13.89 -9.19
C VAL A 240 2.23 -13.38 -8.57
N ARG A 241 1.13 -13.30 -9.34
CA ARG A 241 -0.19 -12.89 -8.85
C ARG A 241 -0.74 -13.88 -7.83
N ASP A 242 -0.65 -15.17 -8.13
CA ASP A 242 -1.11 -16.23 -7.23
C ASP A 242 -0.32 -16.22 -5.92
N TYR A 243 1.01 -16.07 -5.98
CA TYR A 243 1.86 -15.92 -4.79
C TYR A 243 1.45 -14.72 -3.94
N LYS A 244 1.25 -13.54 -4.54
CA LYS A 244 0.79 -12.33 -3.82
C LYS A 244 -0.58 -12.56 -3.17
N ARG A 245 -1.50 -13.24 -3.86
CA ARG A 245 -2.83 -13.57 -3.33
C ARG A 245 -2.75 -14.50 -2.13
N GLU A 246 -1.97 -15.58 -2.22
CA GLU A 246 -1.80 -16.53 -1.13
C GLU A 246 -1.12 -15.88 0.10
N LYS A 247 -0.09 -15.05 -0.13
CA LYS A 247 0.55 -14.27 0.94
C LYS A 247 -0.44 -13.32 1.63
N ALA A 248 -1.28 -12.64 0.86
CA ALA A 248 -2.33 -11.77 1.40
C ALA A 248 -3.39 -12.56 2.20
N LYS A 249 -3.83 -13.72 1.71
CA LYS A 249 -4.75 -14.63 2.43
C LYS A 249 -4.15 -15.11 3.75
N ALA A 250 -2.87 -15.51 3.74
CA ALA A 250 -2.16 -15.96 4.94
C ALA A 250 -2.07 -14.83 5.99
N ALA A 251 -1.69 -13.62 5.57
CA ALA A 251 -1.63 -12.44 6.45
C ALA A 251 -3.01 -12.11 7.05
N PHE A 252 -4.08 -12.17 6.24
CA PHE A 252 -5.44 -11.97 6.71
C PHE A 252 -5.87 -13.05 7.73
N GLY A 253 -5.51 -14.31 7.49
CA GLY A 253 -5.77 -15.42 8.42
C GLY A 253 -5.11 -15.21 9.78
N GLN A 254 -3.86 -14.75 9.82
CA GLN A 254 -3.15 -14.43 11.05
C GLN A 254 -3.77 -13.24 11.79
N ALA A 255 -4.10 -12.15 11.07
CA ALA A 255 -4.77 -10.99 11.65
C ALA A 255 -6.13 -11.35 12.26
N LYS A 256 -6.90 -12.23 11.60
CA LYS A 256 -8.19 -12.74 12.11
C LYS A 256 -8.02 -13.54 13.41
N LYS A 257 -7.00 -14.39 13.51
CA LYS A 257 -6.67 -15.14 14.73
C LYS A 257 -6.28 -14.20 15.88
N ALA A 258 -5.42 -13.20 15.62
CA ALA A 258 -5.03 -12.20 16.61
C ALA A 258 -6.23 -11.37 17.11
N ALA A 259 -7.12 -10.95 16.20
CA ALA A 259 -8.34 -10.22 16.54
C ALA A 259 -9.32 -11.09 17.36
N ALA A 260 -9.43 -12.39 17.05
CA ALA A 260 -10.25 -13.33 17.83
C ALA A 260 -9.72 -13.51 19.27
N GLY A 261 -8.39 -13.61 19.44
CA GLY A 261 -7.74 -13.66 20.76
C GLY A 261 -8.04 -12.41 21.59
N LYS A 262 -7.87 -11.21 21.02
CA LYS A 262 -8.20 -9.94 21.69
C LYS A 262 -9.67 -9.85 22.10
N ARG A 263 -10.61 -10.28 21.23
CA ARG A 263 -12.05 -10.30 21.55
C ARG A 263 -12.39 -11.25 22.70
N LYS A 264 -11.70 -12.39 22.81
CA LYS A 264 -11.92 -13.35 23.91
C LYS A 264 -11.43 -12.78 25.24
N ALA A 265 -10.26 -12.16 25.27
CA ALA A 265 -9.73 -11.50 26.46
C ALA A 265 -10.65 -10.36 26.96
N ASN A 266 -11.10 -9.49 26.06
CA ASN A 266 -12.02 -8.39 26.41
C ASN A 266 -13.36 -8.90 26.97
N ARG A 267 -13.83 -10.08 26.52
CA ARG A 267 -15.07 -10.67 27.04
C ARG A 267 -14.94 -11.05 28.51
N TYR A 268 -13.87 -11.74 28.90
CA TYR A 268 -13.68 -12.14 30.29
C TYR A 268 -13.58 -10.93 31.22
N GLN A 269 -12.91 -9.87 30.78
CA GLN A 269 -12.82 -8.63 31.54
C GLN A 269 -14.19 -7.94 31.70
N SER A 270 -15.00 -7.87 30.63
CA SER A 270 -16.36 -7.32 30.74
C SER A 270 -17.29 -8.17 31.61
N GLU A 271 -17.19 -9.50 31.51
CA GLU A 271 -18.00 -10.42 32.32
C GLU A 271 -17.59 -10.38 33.80
N LEU A 272 -16.30 -10.21 34.10
CA LEU A 272 -15.83 -10.03 35.48
C LEU A 272 -16.36 -8.73 36.08
N ALA A 273 -16.31 -7.62 35.34
CA ALA A 273 -16.81 -6.33 35.82
C ALA A 273 -18.33 -6.35 36.08
N GLU A 274 -19.10 -6.96 35.17
CA GLU A 274 -20.55 -7.15 35.37
C GLU A 274 -20.84 -8.06 36.58
N LEU A 275 -20.08 -9.15 36.75
CA LEU A 275 -20.20 -10.02 37.92
C LEU A 275 -19.84 -9.29 39.21
N GLU A 276 -18.72 -8.57 39.25
CA GLU A 276 -18.27 -7.82 40.44
C GLU A 276 -19.34 -6.86 40.94
N SER A 277 -19.94 -6.09 40.03
CA SER A 277 -21.06 -5.20 40.34
C SER A 277 -22.23 -5.95 40.97
N ASP A 278 -22.55 -7.13 40.46
CA ASP A 278 -23.64 -7.96 40.99
C ASP A 278 -23.30 -8.57 42.35
N LEU A 279 -22.05 -8.99 42.56
CA LEU A 279 -21.60 -9.53 43.84
C LEU A 279 -21.67 -8.46 44.92
N ILE A 280 -21.23 -7.23 44.63
CA ILE A 280 -21.34 -6.09 45.56
C ILE A 280 -22.81 -5.82 45.91
N ALA A 281 -23.68 -5.74 44.90
CA ALA A 281 -25.11 -5.51 45.11
C ALA A 281 -25.75 -6.64 45.95
N LEU A 282 -25.37 -7.89 45.67
CA LEU A 282 -25.86 -9.05 46.42
C LEU A 282 -25.40 -9.01 47.89
N ILE A 283 -24.16 -8.61 48.16
CA ILE A 283 -23.65 -8.43 49.52
C ILE A 283 -24.47 -7.36 50.25
N SER A 284 -24.67 -6.20 49.62
CA SER A 284 -25.45 -5.11 50.20
C SER A 284 -26.87 -5.55 50.56
N MET A 285 -27.61 -6.12 49.59
CA MET A 285 -29.00 -6.56 49.80
C MET A 285 -29.12 -7.59 50.92
N ARG A 286 -28.13 -8.49 51.07
CA ARG A 286 -28.13 -9.54 52.08
C ARG A 286 -27.74 -9.03 53.46
N ASN A 287 -26.80 -8.09 53.54
CA ASN A 287 -26.47 -7.40 54.79
C ASN A 287 -27.71 -6.64 55.33
N ASP A 288 -28.48 -5.97 54.46
CA ASP A 288 -29.65 -5.19 54.84
C ASP A 288 -30.76 -6.04 55.50
N VAL A 289 -30.89 -7.31 55.09
CA VAL A 289 -31.88 -8.26 55.64
C VAL A 289 -31.29 -9.24 56.67
N GLY A 290 -30.03 -9.04 57.08
CA GLY A 290 -29.38 -9.84 58.14
C GLY A 290 -28.86 -11.22 57.71
N ILE A 291 -28.71 -11.50 56.41
CA ILE A 291 -28.12 -12.76 55.91
C ILE A 291 -26.59 -12.64 55.95
N THR A 292 -25.96 -13.31 56.91
CA THR A 292 -24.51 -13.16 57.18
C THR A 292 -23.64 -14.37 56.83
N VAL A 293 -24.23 -15.56 56.61
CA VAL A 293 -23.50 -16.82 56.38
C VAL A 293 -24.06 -17.63 55.21
N GLY A 294 -23.29 -18.61 54.71
CA GLY A 294 -23.74 -19.60 53.71
C GLY A 294 -23.49 -19.27 52.24
N TYR A 295 -23.00 -18.07 51.91
CA TYR A 295 -22.74 -17.66 50.52
C TYR A 295 -21.37 -17.00 50.29
N ARG A 296 -20.64 -16.63 51.35
CA ARG A 296 -19.42 -15.80 51.28
C ARG A 296 -18.28 -16.50 50.55
N GLU A 297 -18.01 -17.75 50.93
CA GLU A 297 -16.95 -18.58 50.37
C GLU A 297 -17.20 -18.85 48.89
N VAL A 298 -18.44 -19.15 48.55
CA VAL A 298 -18.90 -19.37 47.17
C VAL A 298 -18.76 -18.09 46.36
N LEU A 299 -19.15 -16.94 46.91
CA LEU A 299 -19.05 -15.65 46.25
C LEU A 299 -17.60 -15.30 45.90
N LEU A 300 -16.69 -15.39 46.88
CA LEU A 300 -15.27 -15.12 46.69
C LEU A 300 -14.65 -16.11 45.70
N TYR A 301 -15.03 -17.39 45.76
CA TYR A 301 -14.60 -18.40 44.79
C TYR A 301 -15.01 -18.05 43.35
N LEU A 302 -16.25 -17.61 43.15
CA LEU A 302 -16.76 -17.25 41.83
C LEU A 302 -16.06 -16.03 41.24
N TYR A 303 -15.66 -15.07 42.08
CA TYR A 303 -14.82 -13.96 41.66
C TYR A 303 -13.42 -14.46 41.25
N TRP A 304 -12.75 -15.23 42.12
CA TRP A 304 -11.43 -15.82 41.84
C TRP A 304 -11.40 -16.60 40.52
N GLU A 305 -12.36 -17.53 40.34
CA GLU A 305 -12.45 -18.40 39.17
C GLU A 305 -12.48 -17.60 37.87
N ARG A 306 -13.23 -16.49 37.85
CA ARG A 306 -13.30 -15.62 36.67
C ARG A 306 -12.12 -14.68 36.53
N ALA A 307 -11.65 -14.10 37.63
CA ALA A 307 -10.50 -13.21 37.62
C ALA A 307 -9.26 -13.92 37.07
N ALA A 308 -9.07 -15.20 37.38
CA ALA A 308 -7.99 -16.05 36.84
C ALA A 308 -8.06 -16.29 35.31
N LYS A 309 -9.18 -15.95 34.64
CA LYS A 309 -9.31 -15.96 33.17
C LYS A 309 -9.03 -14.63 32.51
N THR A 310 -8.81 -13.59 33.30
CA THR A 310 -8.42 -12.26 32.82
C THR A 310 -6.89 -12.14 32.77
N LYS A 311 -6.39 -10.96 32.37
CA LYS A 311 -4.97 -10.62 32.41
C LYS A 311 -4.61 -9.84 33.69
N MET A 312 -5.41 -9.94 34.74
CA MET A 312 -5.12 -9.26 36.00
C MET A 312 -3.99 -9.96 36.73
N GLU A 313 -3.09 -9.16 37.31
CA GLU A 313 -2.03 -9.66 38.19
C GLU A 313 -2.63 -10.31 39.44
N GLU A 314 -2.02 -11.40 39.89
CA GLU A 314 -2.53 -12.18 41.03
C GLU A 314 -2.67 -11.31 42.29
N GLU A 315 -1.72 -10.42 42.54
CA GLU A 315 -1.77 -9.46 43.65
C GLU A 315 -3.01 -8.55 43.59
N SER A 316 -3.41 -8.13 42.38
CA SER A 316 -4.62 -7.31 42.20
C SER A 316 -5.90 -8.11 42.46
N ILE A 317 -5.91 -9.39 42.10
CA ILE A 317 -7.03 -10.30 42.39
C ILE A 317 -7.14 -10.49 43.91
N THR A 318 -6.02 -10.75 44.59
CA THR A 318 -5.92 -10.89 46.04
C THR A 318 -6.45 -9.65 46.77
N LYS A 319 -5.97 -8.45 46.40
CA LYS A 319 -6.47 -7.18 46.95
C LYS A 319 -7.98 -7.04 46.78
N LYS A 320 -8.51 -7.40 45.61
CA LYS A 320 -9.94 -7.32 45.35
C LYS A 320 -10.76 -8.33 46.17
N ILE A 321 -10.24 -9.53 46.37
CA ILE A 321 -10.88 -10.56 47.19
C ILE A 321 -10.98 -10.12 48.65
N LEU A 322 -9.89 -9.57 49.21
CA LEU A 322 -9.91 -9.03 50.58
C LEU A 322 -10.87 -7.85 50.71
N TRP A 323 -10.92 -6.98 49.70
CA TRP A 323 -11.89 -5.89 49.66
C TRP A 323 -13.34 -6.40 49.61
N LEU A 324 -13.67 -7.34 48.72
CA LEU A 324 -15.01 -7.96 48.68
C LEU A 324 -15.35 -8.63 50.02
N ASN A 325 -14.38 -9.31 50.65
CA ASN A 325 -14.57 -9.93 51.95
C ASN A 325 -14.87 -8.91 53.06
N SER A 326 -14.27 -7.72 52.99
CA SER A 326 -14.52 -6.64 53.95
C SER A 326 -15.94 -6.06 53.88
N LEU A 327 -16.68 -6.31 52.79
CA LEU A 327 -18.06 -5.83 52.61
C LEU A 327 -19.10 -6.69 53.35
N PHE A 328 -18.75 -7.90 53.78
CA PHE A 328 -19.68 -8.74 54.55
C PHE A 328 -19.86 -8.19 55.97
N THR A 329 -21.08 -8.26 56.52
CA THR A 329 -21.32 -7.95 57.94
C THR A 329 -20.44 -8.80 58.87
N MET A 330 -20.16 -10.05 58.47
CA MET A 330 -19.16 -10.91 59.11
C MET A 330 -18.16 -11.38 58.06
N PRO A 331 -16.98 -10.75 57.94
CA PRO A 331 -15.92 -11.19 57.02
C PRO A 331 -15.36 -12.57 57.38
N LEU A 332 -14.84 -13.29 56.39
CA LEU A 332 -13.99 -14.47 56.63
C LEU A 332 -12.62 -14.02 57.12
N THR A 333 -11.88 -14.92 57.79
CA THR A 333 -10.47 -14.64 58.06
C THR A 333 -9.69 -14.51 56.76
N GLU A 334 -8.62 -13.71 56.75
CA GLU A 334 -7.78 -13.52 55.56
C GLU A 334 -7.27 -14.86 55.00
N LYS A 335 -6.84 -15.77 55.90
CA LYS A 335 -6.41 -17.11 55.52
C LYS A 335 -7.52 -17.90 54.81
N GLU A 336 -8.77 -17.83 55.27
CA GLU A 336 -9.89 -18.52 54.64
C GLU A 336 -10.27 -17.91 53.29
N ALA A 337 -10.29 -16.58 53.20
CA ALA A 337 -10.60 -15.84 51.98
C ALA A 337 -9.57 -16.12 50.86
N LEU A 338 -8.28 -16.24 51.21
CA LEU A 338 -7.20 -16.44 50.23
C LEU A 338 -6.90 -17.92 49.95
N SER A 339 -7.06 -18.81 50.92
CA SER A 339 -6.75 -20.23 50.76
C SER A 339 -7.99 -21.05 50.36
N ARG A 340 -9.06 -21.00 51.15
CA ARG A 340 -10.23 -21.89 50.97
C ARG A 340 -11.12 -21.47 49.80
N CYS A 341 -11.15 -20.17 49.48
CA CYS A 341 -11.97 -19.66 48.39
C CYS A 341 -11.23 -19.67 47.03
N ARG A 342 -9.94 -20.00 47.00
CA ARG A 342 -9.15 -20.02 45.76
C ARG A 342 -9.40 -21.35 44.99
N PRO A 343 -9.60 -21.31 43.66
CA PRO A 343 -9.64 -22.52 42.85
C PRO A 343 -8.33 -23.30 42.96
N ALA A 344 -8.42 -24.61 43.18
CA ALA A 344 -7.25 -25.49 43.31
C ALA A 344 -6.34 -25.49 42.06
N GLN A 345 -6.93 -25.24 40.89
CA GLN A 345 -6.21 -25.14 39.63
C GLN A 345 -6.96 -24.26 38.64
N ASN A 346 -6.31 -23.88 37.54
CA ASN A 346 -6.92 -23.10 36.48
C ASN A 346 -7.80 -23.99 35.57
N TYR A 347 -9.05 -24.21 35.96
CA TYR A 347 -9.98 -25.08 35.23
C TYR A 347 -10.27 -24.59 33.80
N ARG A 348 -10.37 -25.52 32.84
CA ARG A 348 -10.66 -25.20 31.43
C ARG A 348 -11.99 -24.47 31.24
N PHE A 349 -13.00 -24.83 32.02
CA PHE A 349 -14.36 -24.28 31.96
C PHE A 349 -14.68 -23.51 33.23
N LEU A 350 -15.37 -22.38 33.06
CA LEU A 350 -15.89 -21.58 34.17
C LEU A 350 -17.22 -22.13 34.64
N THR A 351 -17.59 -21.84 35.88
CA THR A 351 -18.93 -22.11 36.38
C THR A 351 -19.96 -21.41 35.48
N ALA A 352 -21.07 -22.06 35.17
CA ALA A 352 -22.16 -21.47 34.37
C ALA A 352 -22.98 -20.47 35.21
N ARG A 353 -23.59 -19.45 34.57
CA ARG A 353 -24.37 -18.41 35.29
C ARG A 353 -25.54 -19.01 36.07
N GLU A 354 -26.25 -19.96 35.47
CA GLU A 354 -27.37 -20.67 36.12
C GLU A 354 -26.89 -21.46 37.34
N LYS A 355 -25.66 -21.99 37.30
CA LYS A 355 -25.05 -22.68 38.43
C LYS A 355 -24.61 -21.69 39.52
N MET A 356 -24.27 -20.46 39.20
CA MET A 356 -23.97 -19.40 40.19
C MET A 356 -25.20 -18.97 40.93
N VAL A 357 -26.28 -18.67 40.20
CA VAL A 357 -27.58 -18.32 40.78
C VAL A 357 -28.01 -19.39 41.79
N ARG A 358 -27.92 -20.67 41.40
CA ARG A 358 -28.20 -21.80 42.31
C ARG A 358 -27.25 -21.87 43.50
N LYS A 359 -25.93 -21.79 43.29
CA LYS A 359 -24.92 -21.91 44.34
C LYS A 359 -24.97 -20.76 45.35
N LEU A 360 -25.29 -19.55 44.90
CA LEU A 360 -25.44 -18.37 45.74
C LEU A 360 -26.85 -18.26 46.35
N GLY A 361 -27.80 -19.08 45.89
CA GLY A 361 -29.21 -19.00 46.32
C GLY A 361 -29.83 -17.65 45.98
N VAL A 362 -29.56 -17.10 44.79
CA VAL A 362 -30.10 -15.78 44.40
C VAL A 362 -31.58 -15.90 44.09
N THR A 363 -32.40 -15.13 44.80
CA THR A 363 -33.87 -15.10 44.65
C THR A 363 -34.29 -14.36 43.37
N ASP A 364 -35.53 -14.54 42.93
CA ASP A 364 -36.06 -13.82 41.76
C ASP A 364 -36.14 -12.30 41.99
N GLU A 365 -36.38 -11.87 43.24
CA GLU A 365 -36.36 -10.45 43.60
C GLU A 365 -34.93 -9.87 43.49
N GLU A 366 -33.94 -10.56 44.04
CA GLU A 366 -32.52 -10.18 43.90
C GLU A 366 -32.13 -10.14 42.41
N GLN A 367 -32.48 -11.16 41.62
CA GLN A 367 -32.19 -11.21 40.18
C GLN A 367 -32.77 -10.02 39.40
N GLY A 368 -33.89 -9.43 39.85
CA GLY A 368 -34.47 -8.23 39.25
C GLY A 368 -33.63 -6.96 39.40
N LYS A 369 -32.73 -6.93 40.39
CA LYS A 369 -31.83 -5.79 40.71
C LYS A 369 -30.41 -5.97 40.14
N LEU A 370 -30.11 -7.14 39.57
CA LEU A 370 -28.78 -7.54 39.08
C LEU A 370 -28.66 -7.43 37.54
N LYS A 371 -27.44 -7.52 37.01
CA LYS A 371 -27.14 -7.35 35.56
C LYS A 371 -26.54 -8.60 34.93
N PHE A 372 -25.67 -9.30 35.64
CA PHE A 372 -24.95 -10.49 35.20
C PHE A 372 -25.66 -11.79 35.59
N LEU A 373 -26.09 -11.89 36.84
CA LEU A 373 -26.77 -13.01 37.49
C LEU A 373 -28.29 -12.95 37.29
N VAL A 374 -28.75 -12.54 36.11
CA VAL A 374 -30.16 -12.45 35.76
C VAL A 374 -30.71 -13.74 35.16
N ASN A 375 -32.03 -13.92 35.26
CA ASN A 375 -32.74 -15.02 34.64
C ASN A 375 -32.56 -15.04 33.11
N ARG A 376 -32.76 -16.22 32.51
CA ARG A 376 -32.53 -16.45 31.07
C ARG A 376 -33.43 -15.57 30.20
N THR A 377 -34.68 -15.39 30.58
CA THR A 377 -35.69 -14.62 29.83
C THR A 377 -35.29 -13.15 29.68
N LEU A 378 -34.91 -12.49 30.77
CA LEU A 378 -34.46 -11.09 30.76
C LEU A 378 -33.17 -10.93 29.95
N ARG A 379 -32.22 -11.87 30.09
CA ARG A 379 -30.97 -11.88 29.32
C ARG A 379 -31.21 -11.95 27.82
N ASP A 380 -32.09 -12.85 27.39
CA ASP A 380 -32.42 -13.03 25.97
C ASP A 380 -33.12 -11.79 25.41
N SER A 381 -34.01 -11.15 26.18
CA SER A 381 -34.63 -9.87 25.83
C SER A 381 -33.59 -8.75 25.63
N LEU A 382 -32.67 -8.56 26.58
CA LEU A 382 -31.59 -7.56 26.49
C LEU A 382 -30.68 -7.82 25.29
N ARG A 383 -30.36 -9.09 25.01
CA ARG A 383 -29.57 -9.49 23.83
C ARG A 383 -30.29 -9.14 22.53
N GLN A 384 -31.59 -9.41 22.44
CA GLN A 384 -32.39 -9.05 21.27
C GLN A 384 -32.45 -7.53 21.07
N ALA A 385 -32.68 -6.75 22.12
CA ALA A 385 -32.68 -5.28 22.06
C ALA A 385 -31.35 -4.72 21.54
N LYS A 386 -30.21 -5.24 22.04
CA LYS A 386 -28.87 -4.87 21.58
C LYS A 386 -28.64 -5.25 20.12
N SER A 387 -29.12 -6.42 19.69
CA SER A 387 -29.08 -6.86 18.29
C SER A 387 -29.86 -5.92 17.37
N ARG A 388 -31.08 -5.54 17.75
CA ARG A 388 -31.92 -4.58 17.02
C ARG A 388 -31.23 -3.22 16.89
N LYS A 389 -30.65 -2.70 17.96
CA LYS A 389 -29.88 -1.44 17.95
C LYS A 389 -28.68 -1.50 17.00
N LYS A 390 -27.92 -2.61 17.01
CA LYS A 390 -26.78 -2.82 16.11
C LYS A 390 -27.18 -2.91 14.64
N ALA A 391 -28.28 -3.59 14.34
CA ALA A 391 -28.84 -3.64 12.99
C ALA A 391 -29.19 -2.23 12.49
N ARG A 392 -29.84 -1.41 13.33
CA ARG A 392 -30.16 -0.01 13.00
C ARG A 392 -28.91 0.82 12.67
N ILE A 393 -27.81 0.64 13.40
CA ILE A 393 -26.54 1.33 13.14
C ILE A 393 -25.90 0.85 11.82
N LYS A 394 -25.86 -0.47 11.58
CA LYS A 394 -25.28 -1.05 10.35
C LYS A 394 -25.94 -0.47 9.10
N HIS A 395 -27.25 -0.26 9.16
CA HIS A 395 -28.06 0.23 8.05
C HIS A 395 -28.23 1.76 8.05
N LYS A 396 -27.34 2.50 8.75
CA LYS A 396 -27.36 3.97 8.85
C LYS A 396 -28.73 4.53 9.26
N GLY A 397 -29.36 3.92 10.25
CA GLY A 397 -30.69 4.31 10.74
C GLY A 397 -31.86 3.61 10.05
N ARG A 398 -31.63 2.89 8.94
CA ARG A 398 -32.67 2.20 8.18
C ARG A 398 -33.02 0.84 8.79
N THR A 399 -34.26 0.41 8.68
CA THR A 399 -34.65 -1.01 8.88
C THR A 399 -34.17 -1.84 7.68
N ALA A 400 -34.12 -3.17 7.81
CA ALA A 400 -33.74 -4.06 6.71
C ALA A 400 -34.59 -3.83 5.45
N ALA A 401 -35.90 -3.59 5.63
CA ALA A 401 -36.81 -3.27 4.53
C ALA A 401 -36.53 -1.89 3.89
N GLN A 402 -36.16 -0.89 4.70
CA GLN A 402 -35.77 0.43 4.19
C GLN A 402 -34.44 0.38 3.44
N GLU A 403 -33.47 -0.41 3.91
CA GLU A 403 -32.19 -0.59 3.21
C GLU A 403 -32.38 -1.32 1.88
N ALA A 404 -33.19 -2.38 1.83
CA ALA A 404 -33.50 -3.07 0.58
C ALA A 404 -34.10 -2.11 -0.47
N ARG A 405 -35.01 -1.22 -0.05
CA ARG A 405 -35.57 -0.16 -0.92
C ARG A 405 -34.50 0.84 -1.37
N TYR A 406 -33.63 1.28 -0.46
CA TYR A 406 -32.53 2.19 -0.79
C TYR A 406 -31.56 1.58 -1.82
N ASN A 407 -31.19 0.31 -1.64
CA ASN A 407 -30.29 -0.39 -2.57
C ASN A 407 -30.93 -0.57 -3.95
N ARG A 408 -32.21 -0.93 -3.99
CA ARG A 408 -32.98 -1.03 -5.25
C ARG A 408 -33.00 0.31 -5.99
N ARG A 409 -33.24 1.41 -5.28
CA ARG A 409 -33.23 2.78 -5.83
C ARG A 409 -31.84 3.19 -6.36
N CYS A 410 -30.77 2.82 -5.65
CA CYS A 410 -29.41 3.02 -6.14
C CYS A 410 -29.12 2.21 -7.42
N ALA A 411 -29.61 0.97 -7.49
CA ALA A 411 -29.42 0.10 -8.65
C ALA A 411 -30.20 0.62 -9.87
N LEU A 412 -31.43 1.11 -9.66
CA LEU A 412 -32.23 1.79 -10.67
C LEU A 412 -31.46 2.97 -11.29
N LEU A 413 -30.90 3.86 -10.46
CA LEU A 413 -30.13 5.02 -10.93
C LEU A 413 -28.91 4.61 -11.78
N LYS A 414 -28.15 3.59 -11.36
CA LYS A 414 -26.98 3.10 -12.09
C LYS A 414 -27.36 2.42 -13.41
N GLY A 415 -28.45 1.65 -13.40
CA GLY A 415 -28.95 1.00 -14.60
C GLY A 415 -29.39 1.99 -15.67
N LEU A 416 -30.08 3.06 -15.25
CA LEU A 416 -30.46 4.16 -16.14
C LEU A 416 -29.23 4.87 -16.73
N ASP A 417 -28.16 5.07 -15.95
CA ASP A 417 -26.88 5.64 -16.44
C ASP A 417 -26.19 4.77 -17.49
N GLN A 418 -26.37 3.45 -17.38
CA GLN A 418 -25.88 2.46 -18.33
C GLN A 418 -26.78 2.34 -19.57
N GLY A 419 -27.86 3.12 -19.66
CA GLY A 419 -28.79 3.12 -20.79
C GLY A 419 -29.82 1.98 -20.76
N LEU A 420 -29.99 1.29 -19.63
CA LEU A 420 -31.02 0.27 -19.49
C LEU A 420 -32.40 0.92 -19.35
N ASP A 421 -33.41 0.36 -20.02
CA ASP A 421 -34.78 0.80 -19.90
C ASP A 421 -35.48 0.23 -18.65
N LEU A 422 -36.67 0.76 -18.34
CA LEU A 422 -37.44 0.31 -17.18
C LEU A 422 -37.96 -1.13 -17.31
N GLN A 423 -38.05 -1.69 -18.51
CA GLN A 423 -38.46 -3.07 -18.74
C GLN A 423 -37.34 -4.04 -18.33
N ALA A 424 -36.12 -3.81 -18.81
CA ALA A 424 -34.92 -4.55 -18.46
C ALA A 424 -34.58 -4.41 -16.97
N LEU A 425 -34.80 -3.22 -16.38
CA LEU A 425 -34.60 -3.01 -14.95
C LEU A 425 -35.67 -3.69 -14.09
N SER A 426 -36.92 -3.77 -14.57
CA SER A 426 -38.00 -4.50 -13.90
C SER A 426 -37.68 -5.99 -13.82
N GLN A 427 -37.16 -6.57 -14.91
CA GLN A 427 -36.76 -7.98 -14.98
C GLN A 427 -35.52 -8.27 -14.12
N SER A 428 -34.48 -7.44 -14.20
CA SER A 428 -33.24 -7.66 -13.44
C SER A 428 -33.39 -7.44 -11.93
N LEU A 429 -34.23 -6.50 -11.51
CA LEU A 429 -34.47 -6.19 -10.09
C LEU A 429 -35.63 -6.98 -9.48
N GLY A 430 -36.34 -7.80 -10.27
CA GLY A 430 -37.45 -8.63 -9.80
C GLY A 430 -38.63 -7.83 -9.23
N VAL A 431 -38.89 -6.64 -9.76
CA VAL A 431 -39.97 -5.75 -9.30
C VAL A 431 -40.77 -5.19 -10.46
N THR A 432 -42.04 -4.84 -10.24
CA THR A 432 -42.92 -4.33 -11.29
C THR A 432 -42.49 -2.93 -11.80
N LYS A 433 -42.77 -2.62 -13.08
CA LYS A 433 -42.60 -1.27 -13.65
C LYS A 433 -43.26 -0.18 -12.80
N LYS A 434 -44.44 -0.45 -12.23
CA LYS A 434 -45.15 0.47 -11.32
C LYS A 434 -44.30 0.79 -10.08
N THR A 435 -43.62 -0.21 -9.52
CA THR A 435 -42.73 -0.03 -8.37
C THR A 435 -41.51 0.82 -8.73
N LEU A 436 -40.90 0.59 -9.90
CA LEU A 436 -39.75 1.40 -10.35
C LEU A 436 -40.14 2.85 -10.63
N ARG A 437 -41.32 3.10 -11.23
CA ARG A 437 -41.85 4.46 -11.43
C ARG A 437 -42.06 5.18 -10.09
N ASN A 438 -42.59 4.50 -9.09
CA ASN A 438 -42.73 5.05 -7.74
C ASN A 438 -41.36 5.31 -7.07
N ASP A 439 -40.37 4.46 -7.33
CA ASP A 439 -39.01 4.69 -6.86
C ASP A 439 -38.35 5.91 -7.52
N CYS A 440 -38.57 6.13 -8.83
CA CYS A 440 -38.15 7.37 -9.51
C CYS A 440 -38.76 8.60 -8.84
N LYS A 441 -40.09 8.59 -8.61
CA LYS A 441 -40.79 9.69 -7.89
C LYS A 441 -40.22 9.93 -6.49
N TYR A 442 -39.89 8.85 -5.78
CA TYR A 442 -39.28 8.96 -4.46
C TYR A 442 -37.87 9.58 -4.53
N ILE A 443 -37.04 9.15 -5.47
CA ILE A 443 -35.69 9.70 -5.66
C ILE A 443 -35.75 11.19 -6.00
N LEU A 444 -36.70 11.61 -6.84
CA LEU A 444 -36.90 13.01 -7.20
C LEU A 444 -37.26 13.86 -5.97
N SER A 445 -38.20 13.41 -5.15
CA SER A 445 -38.61 14.11 -3.92
C SER A 445 -37.57 14.05 -2.78
N HIS A 446 -36.64 13.09 -2.82
CA HIS A 446 -35.64 12.86 -1.76
C HIS A 446 -34.21 12.87 -2.32
N HIS A 447 -33.92 13.79 -3.24
CA HIS A 447 -32.65 13.87 -3.96
C HIS A 447 -31.40 13.87 -3.04
N ALA A 448 -31.47 14.56 -1.91
CA ALA A 448 -30.38 14.63 -0.94
C ALA A 448 -29.94 13.24 -0.42
N GLU A 449 -30.86 12.28 -0.32
CA GLU A 449 -30.57 10.91 0.13
C GLU A 449 -29.70 10.14 -0.89
N PHE A 450 -29.76 10.52 -2.17
CA PHE A 450 -29.09 9.84 -3.29
C PHE A 450 -27.98 10.68 -3.95
N ALA A 451 -27.67 11.86 -3.42
CA ALA A 451 -26.77 12.84 -4.02
C ALA A 451 -25.39 12.27 -4.41
N ALA A 452 -24.83 11.36 -3.61
CA ALA A 452 -23.55 10.71 -3.91
C ALA A 452 -23.61 9.79 -5.15
N VAL A 453 -24.71 9.06 -5.33
CA VAL A 453 -24.92 8.18 -6.50
C VAL A 453 -25.18 9.03 -7.74
N ILE A 454 -25.99 10.08 -7.61
CA ILE A 454 -26.30 11.01 -8.69
C ILE A 454 -25.04 11.75 -9.17
N LYS A 455 -24.14 12.14 -8.25
CA LYS A 455 -22.82 12.72 -8.56
C LYS A 455 -21.85 11.75 -9.25
N ALA A 456 -22.13 10.45 -9.27
CA ALA A 456 -21.28 9.46 -9.95
C ALA A 456 -21.75 9.13 -11.38
N ILE A 457 -22.99 9.51 -11.72
CA ILE A 457 -23.68 9.21 -13.00
C ILE A 457 -23.33 10.25 -14.07
N LYS A 458 -23.42 9.93 -15.37
CA LYS A 458 -23.07 10.84 -16.49
C LYS A 458 -23.78 12.19 -16.41
N GLN A 459 -23.08 13.25 -16.84
CA GLN A 459 -23.53 14.64 -16.76
C GLN A 459 -24.86 14.89 -17.49
N THR A 460 -25.11 14.18 -18.59
CA THR A 460 -26.36 14.22 -19.36
C THR A 460 -27.56 13.75 -18.55
N LEU A 461 -27.42 12.65 -17.79
CA LEU A 461 -28.50 12.13 -16.95
C LEU A 461 -28.76 13.04 -15.73
N ARG A 462 -27.71 13.68 -15.19
CA ARG A 462 -27.84 14.68 -14.12
C ARG A 462 -28.61 15.91 -14.58
N TYR A 463 -28.38 16.35 -15.82
CA TYR A 463 -29.12 17.46 -16.42
C TYR A 463 -30.60 17.11 -16.52
N THR A 464 -30.95 15.95 -17.07
CA THR A 464 -32.36 15.56 -17.19
C THR A 464 -33.08 15.42 -15.85
N ILE A 465 -32.45 14.82 -14.84
CA ILE A 465 -33.03 14.75 -13.49
C ILE A 465 -33.29 16.16 -12.92
N LYS A 466 -32.45 17.13 -13.28
CA LYS A 466 -32.58 18.53 -12.87
C LYS A 466 -33.68 19.27 -13.64
N THR A 467 -33.88 18.99 -14.94
CA THR A 467 -34.92 19.61 -15.78
C THR A 467 -36.33 19.11 -15.44
N LEU A 468 -36.48 17.83 -15.08
CA LEU A 468 -37.76 17.26 -14.61
C LEU A 468 -38.25 17.89 -13.29
N ARG A 469 -37.38 18.59 -12.55
CA ARG A 469 -37.74 19.35 -11.34
C ARG A 469 -38.40 20.70 -11.67
N THR A 470 -38.09 21.28 -12.82
CA THR A 470 -38.55 22.62 -13.22
C THR A 470 -39.89 22.62 -13.93
N GLU A 471 -40.25 21.51 -14.60
CA GLU A 471 -41.53 21.38 -15.33
C GLU A 471 -42.76 21.20 -14.43
N GLU A 472 -42.60 20.90 -13.14
CA GLU A 472 -43.72 20.88 -12.18
C GLU A 472 -44.09 22.28 -11.65
N THR A 473 -43.41 23.37 -12.07
CA THR A 473 -43.62 24.71 -11.48
C THR A 473 -44.02 25.86 -12.40
N HIS A 474 -44.04 25.75 -13.73
CA HIS A 474 -44.52 26.87 -14.57
C HIS A 474 -45.14 26.42 -15.89
N SER A 475 -46.46 26.64 -16.04
CA SER A 475 -47.08 26.92 -17.32
C SER A 475 -47.05 28.43 -17.55
N ASP A 476 -46.26 28.92 -18.51
CA ASP A 476 -46.64 29.94 -19.50
C ASP A 476 -45.43 30.51 -20.26
N TYR A 477 -45.62 30.60 -21.59
CA TYR A 477 -45.03 31.50 -22.58
C TYR A 477 -43.53 31.47 -23.01
N THR A 478 -43.42 31.18 -24.32
CA THR A 478 -42.57 31.74 -25.41
C THR A 478 -41.13 31.30 -25.69
N ASP A 479 -41.01 30.83 -26.94
CA ASP A 479 -39.85 30.54 -27.79
C ASP A 479 -38.62 31.44 -27.62
N LYS A 480 -37.48 30.79 -27.35
CA LYS A 480 -36.19 31.06 -28.00
C LYS A 480 -35.50 29.73 -28.29
N GLU A 481 -35.18 29.53 -29.57
CA GLU A 481 -34.54 28.34 -30.13
C GLU A 481 -33.25 27.93 -29.38
N TYR A 482 -33.24 26.69 -28.86
CA TYR A 482 -32.03 25.92 -28.58
C TYR A 482 -32.25 24.45 -29.00
N PRO A 483 -31.21 23.76 -29.50
CA PRO A 483 -31.39 22.53 -30.27
C PRO A 483 -31.71 21.31 -29.39
N LYS A 484 -32.78 20.60 -29.79
CA LYS A 484 -33.07 19.18 -29.54
C LYS A 484 -33.18 18.72 -28.07
N CYS A 485 -34.30 19.04 -27.42
CA CYS A 485 -34.86 18.19 -26.36
C CYS A 485 -35.77 17.12 -27.00
N GLN A 486 -35.21 15.98 -27.42
CA GLN A 486 -35.98 14.85 -27.98
C GLN A 486 -35.66 13.49 -27.36
N GLN A 487 -34.97 13.44 -26.21
CA GLN A 487 -34.53 12.17 -25.63
C GLN A 487 -35.20 11.74 -24.31
N PHE A 488 -36.19 12.48 -23.77
CA PHE A 488 -36.86 12.05 -22.53
C PHE A 488 -38.37 11.83 -22.62
N ASP A 489 -39.10 12.52 -23.51
CA ASP A 489 -40.50 12.18 -23.79
C ASP A 489 -40.67 10.79 -24.43
N TYR A 490 -39.62 10.28 -25.08
CA TYR A 490 -39.59 8.94 -25.66
C TYR A 490 -39.60 7.81 -24.61
N PHE A 491 -39.07 8.04 -23.40
CA PHE A 491 -38.89 6.99 -22.39
C PHE A 491 -40.04 6.86 -21.39
N ILE A 492 -40.92 7.86 -21.29
CA ILE A 492 -42.05 7.82 -20.35
C ILE A 492 -43.34 7.30 -21.01
N ARG A 493 -43.47 7.37 -22.34
CA ARG A 493 -44.68 6.93 -23.08
C ARG A 493 -44.60 5.51 -23.67
N ARG A 494 -43.64 4.67 -23.29
CA ARG A 494 -43.63 3.21 -23.59
C ARG A 494 -43.45 2.32 -22.35
#